data_AF-A0A091AHW6-F1
#
_entry.id   AF-A0A091AHW6-F1
#
_cell.length_a   1.000
_cell.length_b   1.000
_cell.length_c   1.000
_cell.angle_alpha   90.00
_cell.angle_beta   90.00
_cell.angle_gamma   90.00
#
_symmetry.space_group_name_H-M   'P 1'
#
loop_
_entity.id
_entity.type
_entity.pdbx_description
1 polymer ?
#
loop_
_entity_poly.entity_id
_entity_poly.type
_entity_poly.pdbx_seq_one_letter_code
_entity_poly.pdbx_strand_id
1 'polypeptide(L)'
;MSMPNLNAEHIRKHTIALSCKSKAGHLAPSLSCVEVLSVLFRDFLTYDATDPRSESRDRLIFSKGHGAYAYYVILNRLGFLPDYELEHFYAEGASIKGCLTRNPDYMIEASTGSLGHGLPIAVGIAKALKLRGMNNKVVCIVGDGEMQEGSNFEALGLAYRMKLDNLLIIIDANGLQAMNRVEDVGLDNPRLSKVLSSYTDFFHDLDGHDEAALHEAFSPFFSGQSRGMFSVVFANTIKGKGIGFIENSVNHHFRCPTEDGYVLEADDE
;
A
#
# COMPACT_ATOMS: atom_id res chain seq x y z
N MET A 1 0.17 10.98 -25.28
CA MET A 1 0.55 11.50 -23.95
C MET A 1 1.74 10.69 -23.47
N SER A 2 2.79 11.32 -22.96
CA SER A 2 3.89 10.59 -22.31
C SER A 2 3.35 9.83 -21.10
N MET A 3 3.87 8.63 -20.83
CA MET A 3 3.51 7.92 -19.60
C MET A 3 3.85 8.78 -18.38
N PRO A 4 2.97 8.83 -17.36
CA PRO A 4 3.24 9.60 -16.16
C PRO A 4 4.49 9.07 -15.45
N ASN A 5 5.31 9.98 -14.90
CA ASN A 5 6.50 9.59 -14.16
C ASN A 5 6.07 9.00 -12.79
N LEU A 6 6.21 7.69 -12.65
CA LEU A 6 5.93 6.92 -11.44
C LEU A 6 7.21 6.39 -10.75
N ASN A 7 8.37 6.99 -11.02
CA ASN A 7 9.61 6.61 -10.34
C ASN A 7 9.50 6.87 -8.82
N ALA A 8 10.02 5.95 -8.01
CA ALA A 8 9.89 6.02 -6.55
C ALA A 8 10.42 7.34 -5.97
N GLU A 9 11.54 7.85 -6.47
CA GLU A 9 12.09 9.16 -6.04
C GLU A 9 11.12 10.32 -6.30
N HIS A 10 10.49 10.34 -7.47
CA HIS A 10 9.51 11.37 -7.84
C HIS A 10 8.26 11.28 -6.97
N ILE A 11 7.71 10.07 -6.77
CA ILE A 11 6.56 9.84 -5.91
C ILE A 11 6.87 10.20 -4.46
N ARG A 12 8.06 9.83 -3.96
CA ARG A 12 8.55 10.16 -2.62
C ARG A 12 8.59 11.66 -2.40
N LYS A 13 9.20 12.40 -3.32
CA LYS A 13 9.30 13.87 -3.27
C LYS A 13 7.92 14.53 -3.16
N HIS A 14 6.98 14.13 -4.02
CA HIS A 14 5.62 14.67 -4.01
C HIS A 14 4.82 14.27 -2.76
N THR A 15 5.08 13.07 -2.23
CA THR A 15 4.46 12.62 -0.96
C THR A 15 4.94 13.45 0.23
N ILE A 16 6.23 13.78 0.28
CA ILE A 16 6.81 14.67 1.28
C ILE A 16 6.19 16.07 1.15
N ALA A 17 6.17 16.62 -0.07
CA ALA A 17 5.60 17.94 -0.33
C ALA A 17 4.13 18.04 0.08
N LEU A 18 3.32 17.01 -0.22
CA LEU A 18 1.91 16.93 0.17
C LEU A 18 1.76 17.05 1.69
N SER A 19 2.43 16.20 2.46
CA SER A 19 2.36 16.23 3.93
C SER A 19 2.88 17.54 4.51
N CYS A 20 4.00 18.08 4.01
CA CYS A 20 4.57 19.33 4.50
C CYS A 20 3.65 20.54 4.25
N LYS A 21 3.05 20.64 3.05
CA LYS A 21 2.13 21.74 2.70
C LYS A 21 0.84 21.68 3.53
N SER A 22 0.29 20.49 3.72
CA SER A 22 -0.96 20.31 4.49
C SER A 22 -0.74 20.16 6.01
N LYS A 23 0.52 20.09 6.46
CA LYS A 23 0.91 19.74 7.84
C LYS A 23 0.31 18.42 8.34
N ALA A 24 0.01 17.50 7.41
CA ALA A 24 -0.60 16.23 7.76
C ALA A 24 0.44 15.28 8.39
N GLY A 25 0.01 14.57 9.44
CA GLY A 25 0.78 13.48 10.05
C GLY A 25 0.91 12.26 9.12
N HIS A 26 1.35 11.10 9.63
CA HIS A 26 1.42 9.84 8.85
C HIS A 26 2.21 9.90 7.54
N LEU A 27 3.13 10.86 7.40
CA LEU A 27 4.10 10.85 6.32
C LEU A 27 5.00 9.60 6.41
N ALA A 28 5.55 9.31 7.59
CA ALA A 28 6.47 8.19 7.76
C ALA A 28 5.90 6.82 7.33
N PRO A 29 4.68 6.41 7.73
CA PRO A 29 4.06 5.20 7.21
C PRO A 29 3.68 5.28 5.72
N SER A 30 3.54 6.47 5.14
CA SER A 30 3.31 6.60 3.69
C SER A 30 4.60 6.38 2.89
N LEU A 31 5.74 6.85 3.43
CA LEU A 31 7.04 6.75 2.78
C LEU A 31 7.61 5.33 2.72
N SER A 32 7.21 4.42 3.62
CA SER A 32 7.73 3.04 3.67
C SER A 32 7.33 2.21 2.44
N CYS A 33 6.23 2.54 1.78
CA CYS A 33 5.65 1.71 0.71
C CYS A 33 5.76 2.33 -0.70
N VAL A 34 6.58 3.37 -0.87
CA VAL A 34 6.68 4.09 -2.15
C VAL A 34 7.22 3.18 -3.27
N GLU A 35 8.30 2.43 -3.05
CA GLU A 35 8.85 1.52 -4.06
C GLU A 35 7.84 0.42 -4.42
N VAL A 36 7.20 -0.19 -3.41
CA VAL A 36 6.14 -1.19 -3.58
C VAL A 36 5.03 -0.67 -4.50
N LEU A 37 4.48 0.52 -4.20
CA LEU A 37 3.43 1.12 -5.00
C LEU A 37 3.91 1.49 -6.41
N SER A 38 5.12 2.05 -6.52
CA SER A 38 5.70 2.49 -7.79
C SER A 38 5.86 1.31 -8.74
N VAL A 39 6.48 0.22 -8.30
CA VAL A 39 6.66 -1.01 -9.08
C VAL A 39 5.29 -1.61 -9.48
N LEU A 40 4.32 -1.68 -8.56
CA LEU A 40 2.99 -2.20 -8.87
C LEU A 40 2.29 -1.41 -9.99
N PHE A 41 2.22 -0.08 -9.87
CA PHE A 41 1.48 0.75 -10.82
C PHE A 41 2.21 0.97 -12.15
N ARG A 42 3.53 0.97 -12.13
CA ARG A 42 4.36 1.16 -13.33
C ARG A 42 4.45 -0.12 -14.16
N ASP A 43 4.61 -1.28 -13.50
CA ASP A 43 5.06 -2.49 -14.19
C ASP A 43 4.01 -3.62 -14.24
N PHE A 44 3.04 -3.65 -13.32
CA PHE A 44 2.20 -4.85 -13.12
C PHE A 44 0.68 -4.64 -13.21
N LEU A 45 0.13 -3.66 -12.49
CA LEU A 45 -1.31 -3.50 -12.39
C LEU A 45 -1.90 -3.14 -13.76
N THR A 46 -2.90 -3.90 -14.18
CA THR A 46 -3.69 -3.58 -15.37
C THR A 46 -4.76 -2.56 -14.99
N TYR A 47 -4.81 -1.42 -15.66
CA TYR A 47 -5.89 -0.43 -15.54
C TYR A 47 -6.08 0.35 -16.84
N ASP A 48 -7.28 0.90 -17.03
CA ASP A 48 -7.61 1.79 -18.14
C ASP A 48 -7.45 3.23 -17.68
N ALA A 49 -6.46 3.94 -18.22
CA ALA A 49 -6.19 5.35 -17.93
C ALA A 49 -7.37 6.28 -18.25
N THR A 50 -8.35 5.83 -19.03
CA THR A 50 -9.53 6.60 -19.42
C THR A 50 -10.80 6.21 -18.66
N ASP A 51 -10.80 5.07 -17.96
CA ASP A 51 -11.94 4.60 -17.19
C ASP A 51 -11.52 4.02 -15.82
N PRO A 52 -11.57 4.82 -14.74
CA PRO A 52 -11.26 4.36 -13.39
C PRO A 52 -12.27 3.30 -12.88
N ARG A 53 -13.43 3.14 -13.53
CA ARG A 53 -14.44 2.14 -13.18
C ARG A 53 -14.36 0.85 -14.00
N SER A 54 -13.40 0.75 -14.91
CA SER A 54 -13.29 -0.41 -15.81
C SER A 54 -13.39 -1.73 -15.04
N GLU A 55 -14.19 -2.66 -15.58
CA GLU A 55 -14.33 -3.98 -14.97
C GLU A 55 -13.09 -4.85 -15.19
N SER A 56 -12.29 -4.57 -16.23
CA SER A 56 -11.12 -5.38 -16.60
C SER A 56 -9.86 -5.04 -15.82
N ARG A 57 -9.84 -3.96 -15.02
CA ARG A 57 -8.66 -3.56 -14.24
C ARG A 57 -8.45 -4.40 -12.99
N ASP A 58 -7.21 -4.53 -12.58
CA ASP A 58 -6.85 -5.10 -11.30
C ASP A 58 -7.34 -4.22 -10.14
N ARG A 59 -7.49 -4.85 -8.97
CA ARG A 59 -8.02 -4.21 -7.76
C ARG A 59 -6.90 -4.07 -6.74
N LEU A 60 -6.68 -2.86 -6.23
CA LEU A 60 -5.75 -2.62 -5.13
C LEU A 60 -6.53 -2.16 -3.90
N ILE A 61 -6.39 -2.91 -2.82
CA ILE A 61 -6.92 -2.59 -1.49
C ILE A 61 -5.75 -2.12 -0.64
N PHE A 62 -5.75 -0.85 -0.27
CA PHE A 62 -4.73 -0.29 0.61
C PHE A 62 -5.24 -0.35 2.06
N SER A 63 -4.99 -1.47 2.75
CA SER A 63 -5.56 -1.78 4.06
C SER A 63 -5.02 -0.88 5.17
N LYS A 64 -3.71 -0.60 5.15
CA LYS A 64 -3.02 0.34 6.05
C LYS A 64 -3.33 1.80 5.74
N GLY A 65 -4.62 2.16 5.77
CA GLY A 65 -5.16 3.36 5.15
C GLY A 65 -4.57 4.70 5.62
N HIS A 66 -4.00 4.75 6.82
CA HIS A 66 -3.30 5.93 7.32
C HIS A 66 -2.01 6.26 6.55
N GLY A 67 -1.41 5.29 5.85
CA GLY A 67 -0.18 5.44 5.05
C GLY A 67 -0.44 5.72 3.56
N ALA A 68 -1.60 6.29 3.20
CA ALA A 68 -2.06 6.33 1.81
C ALA A 68 -1.49 7.46 0.95
N TYR A 69 -0.58 8.30 1.46
CA TYR A 69 -0.27 9.57 0.78
C TYR A 69 0.45 9.34 -0.54
N ALA A 70 1.39 8.39 -0.58
CA ALA A 70 2.04 7.97 -1.82
C ALA A 70 1.04 7.36 -2.82
N TYR A 71 0.00 6.68 -2.33
CA TYR A 71 -1.06 6.14 -3.18
C TYR A 71 -1.90 7.27 -3.81
N TYR A 72 -2.28 8.29 -3.05
CA TYR A 72 -2.95 9.48 -3.59
C TYR A 72 -2.10 10.20 -4.65
N VAL A 73 -0.80 10.37 -4.39
CA VAL A 73 0.12 10.97 -5.36
C VAL A 73 0.14 10.15 -6.66
N ILE A 74 0.24 8.83 -6.59
CA ILE A 74 0.19 7.97 -7.79
C ILE A 74 -1.13 8.13 -8.55
N LEU A 75 -2.28 8.07 -7.85
CA LEU A 75 -3.58 8.24 -8.47
C LEU A 75 -3.75 9.60 -9.15
N ASN A 76 -3.15 10.65 -8.57
CA ASN A 76 -3.14 11.98 -9.17
C ASN A 76 -2.25 12.03 -10.42
N ARG A 77 -1.05 11.45 -10.37
CA ARG A 77 -0.16 11.34 -11.54
C ARG A 77 -0.76 10.56 -12.69
N LEU A 78 -1.59 9.56 -12.39
CA LEU A 78 -2.35 8.80 -13.38
C LEU A 78 -3.58 9.55 -13.94
N GLY A 79 -3.94 10.70 -13.35
CA GLY A 79 -5.09 11.51 -13.77
C GLY A 79 -6.43 11.07 -13.17
N PHE A 80 -6.45 10.09 -12.27
CA PHE A 80 -7.67 9.62 -11.61
C PHE A 80 -8.07 10.47 -10.41
N LEU A 81 -7.09 11.02 -9.69
CA LEU A 81 -7.33 11.93 -8.56
C LEU A 81 -7.05 13.38 -9.01
N PRO A 82 -8.03 14.29 -8.99
CA PRO A 82 -7.83 15.68 -9.41
C PRO A 82 -6.79 16.42 -8.56
N ASP A 83 -6.06 17.37 -9.16
CA ASP A 83 -5.08 18.22 -8.44
C ASP A 83 -5.72 18.94 -7.25
N TYR A 84 -6.97 19.38 -7.40
CA TYR A 84 -7.78 19.99 -6.35
C TYR A 84 -7.76 19.17 -5.04
N GLU A 85 -7.84 17.84 -5.13
CA GLU A 85 -7.87 16.97 -3.95
C GLU A 85 -6.54 17.00 -3.18
N LEU A 86 -5.40 17.06 -3.89
CA LEU A 86 -4.08 17.17 -3.26
C LEU A 86 -3.83 18.59 -2.71
N GLU A 87 -4.20 19.62 -3.48
CA GLU A 87 -4.07 21.02 -3.08
C GLU A 87 -4.87 21.34 -1.81
N HIS A 88 -6.05 20.73 -1.67
CA HIS A 88 -6.97 20.93 -0.56
C HIS A 88 -6.96 19.75 0.41
N PHE A 89 -5.89 18.95 0.42
CA PHE A 89 -5.77 17.81 1.32
C PHE A 89 -5.97 18.25 2.79
N TYR A 90 -6.82 17.54 3.53
CA TYR A 90 -7.33 17.90 4.87
C TYR A 90 -8.23 19.14 4.97
N ALA A 91 -8.36 19.97 3.95
CA ALA A 91 -9.28 21.10 3.97
C ALA A 91 -10.74 20.67 3.81
N GLU A 92 -11.66 21.58 4.16
CA GLU A 92 -13.09 21.42 3.94
C GLU A 92 -13.36 21.36 2.42
N GLY A 93 -14.17 20.39 1.99
CA GLY A 93 -14.53 20.19 0.58
C GLY A 93 -13.68 19.17 -0.19
N ALA A 94 -12.44 18.88 0.22
CA ALA A 94 -11.70 17.74 -0.35
C ALA A 94 -12.33 16.42 0.12
N SER A 95 -12.45 15.45 -0.78
CA SER A 95 -12.98 14.13 -0.45
C SER A 95 -11.92 13.20 0.15
N ILE A 96 -10.64 13.44 -0.15
CA ILE A 96 -9.53 12.70 0.47
C ILE A 96 -9.11 13.31 1.82
N LYS A 97 -8.71 12.41 2.73
CA LYS A 97 -8.27 12.70 4.11
C LYS A 97 -7.16 11.72 4.51
N GLY A 98 -6.78 11.74 5.78
CA GLY A 98 -5.72 10.89 6.34
C GLY A 98 -5.88 9.39 6.12
N CYS A 99 -7.11 8.92 5.95
CA CYS A 99 -7.44 7.54 5.60
C CYS A 99 -8.31 7.51 4.34
N LEU A 100 -8.34 6.37 3.64
CA LEU A 100 -9.08 6.25 2.38
C LEU A 100 -10.58 6.23 2.60
N THR A 101 -11.30 6.94 1.73
CA THR A 101 -12.74 6.78 1.53
C THR A 101 -12.97 6.17 0.16
N ARG A 102 -13.78 5.11 0.08
CA ARG A 102 -14.09 4.43 -1.18
C ARG A 102 -14.60 5.43 -2.21
N ASN A 103 -13.89 5.52 -3.32
CA ASN A 103 -14.26 6.35 -4.45
C ASN A 103 -13.87 5.65 -5.77
N PRO A 104 -14.81 5.01 -6.47
CA PRO A 104 -14.55 4.36 -7.75
C PRO A 104 -14.09 5.31 -8.86
N ASP A 105 -14.41 6.60 -8.78
CA ASP A 105 -13.88 7.60 -9.72
C ASP A 105 -12.37 7.76 -9.60
N TYR A 106 -11.82 7.50 -8.40
CA TYR A 106 -10.40 7.68 -8.10
C TYR A 106 -9.67 6.33 -8.00
N MET A 107 -10.30 5.23 -8.45
CA MET A 107 -9.80 3.84 -8.25
C MET A 107 -9.60 3.42 -6.78
N ILE A 108 -10.26 4.09 -5.84
CA ILE A 108 -10.20 3.70 -4.42
C ILE A 108 -11.28 2.66 -4.14
N GLU A 109 -10.86 1.40 -3.99
CA GLU A 109 -11.76 0.24 -3.86
C GLU A 109 -12.56 0.18 -2.55
N ALA A 110 -11.96 0.66 -1.46
CA ALA A 110 -12.48 0.48 -0.12
C ALA A 110 -12.19 1.69 0.75
N SER A 111 -13.12 1.99 1.66
CA SER A 111 -12.82 2.86 2.79
C SER A 111 -12.00 2.05 3.79
N THR A 112 -10.79 2.50 4.10
CA THR A 112 -9.88 1.82 5.03
C THR A 112 -9.38 2.81 6.08
N GLY A 113 -8.85 2.31 7.19
CA GLY A 113 -8.45 3.13 8.33
C GLY A 113 -8.69 2.40 9.65
N SER A 114 -9.81 1.68 9.75
CA SER A 114 -9.95 0.61 10.73
C SER A 114 -9.09 -0.56 10.28
N LEU A 115 -7.97 -0.79 10.99
CA LEU A 115 -7.04 -1.87 10.68
C LEU A 115 -7.75 -3.23 10.69
N GLY A 116 -7.25 -4.17 9.89
CA GLY A 116 -7.77 -5.53 9.82
C GLY A 116 -9.01 -5.71 8.93
N HIS A 117 -9.53 -4.64 8.33
CA HIS A 117 -10.72 -4.71 7.47
C HIS A 117 -10.39 -4.86 5.98
N GLY A 118 -9.27 -4.31 5.51
CA GLY A 118 -8.96 -4.32 4.09
C GLY A 118 -8.63 -5.72 3.55
N LEU A 119 -7.92 -6.56 4.30
CA LEU A 119 -7.63 -7.93 3.85
C LEU A 119 -8.91 -8.79 3.72
N PRO A 120 -9.86 -8.82 4.68
CA PRO A 120 -11.16 -9.45 4.48
C PRO A 120 -11.90 -8.94 3.23
N ILE A 121 -11.88 -7.64 2.97
CA ILE A 121 -12.48 -7.04 1.76
C ILE A 121 -11.78 -7.56 0.50
N ALA A 122 -10.45 -7.58 0.47
CA ALA A 122 -9.67 -8.07 -0.67
C ALA A 122 -9.95 -9.56 -0.95
N VAL A 123 -10.06 -10.40 0.09
CA VAL A 123 -10.46 -11.81 -0.02
C VAL A 123 -11.85 -11.94 -0.65
N GLY A 124 -12.81 -11.12 -0.21
CA GLY A 124 -14.16 -11.09 -0.80
C GLY A 124 -14.16 -10.69 -2.27
N ILE A 125 -13.42 -9.64 -2.64
CA ILE A 125 -13.29 -9.16 -4.02
C ILE A 125 -12.63 -10.24 -4.89
N ALA A 126 -11.54 -10.84 -4.44
CA ALA A 126 -10.84 -11.91 -5.16
C ALA A 126 -11.78 -13.09 -5.43
N LYS A 127 -12.55 -13.51 -4.42
CA LYS A 127 -13.56 -14.56 -4.57
C LYS A 127 -14.66 -14.18 -5.56
N ALA A 128 -15.17 -12.96 -5.49
CA ALA A 128 -16.23 -12.47 -6.38
C ALA A 128 -15.78 -12.47 -7.85
N LEU A 129 -14.56 -12.03 -8.13
CA LEU A 129 -13.98 -12.04 -9.49
C LEU A 129 -13.87 -13.46 -10.05
N LYS A 130 -13.40 -14.43 -9.25
CA LYS A 130 -13.37 -15.84 -9.67
C LYS A 130 -14.76 -16.41 -9.95
N LEU A 131 -15.77 -16.07 -9.14
CA LEU A 131 -17.15 -16.49 -9.36
C LEU A 131 -17.73 -15.92 -10.67
N ARG A 132 -17.27 -14.74 -11.09
CA ARG A 132 -17.62 -14.11 -12.36
C ARG A 132 -16.80 -14.62 -13.55
N GLY A 133 -15.87 -15.56 -13.35
CA GLY A 133 -14.98 -16.05 -14.40
C GLY A 133 -13.98 -15.00 -14.90
N MET A 134 -13.67 -14.00 -14.08
CA MET A 134 -12.76 -12.91 -14.41
C MET A 134 -11.33 -13.23 -13.97
N ASN A 135 -10.34 -12.80 -14.76
CA ASN A 135 -8.92 -13.10 -14.53
C ASN A 135 -8.17 -11.98 -13.78
N ASN A 136 -8.87 -10.94 -13.35
CA ASN A 136 -8.29 -9.80 -12.66
C ASN A 136 -7.54 -10.23 -11.39
N LYS A 137 -6.46 -9.51 -11.11
CA LYS A 137 -5.67 -9.64 -9.89
C LYS A 137 -6.22 -8.71 -8.80
N VAL A 138 -6.05 -9.14 -7.56
CA VAL A 138 -6.36 -8.38 -6.35
C VAL A 138 -5.09 -8.28 -5.53
N VAL A 139 -4.67 -7.06 -5.22
CA VAL A 139 -3.52 -6.77 -4.37
C VAL A 139 -4.02 -6.14 -3.08
N CYS A 140 -3.55 -6.62 -1.94
CA CYS A 140 -3.82 -6.03 -0.63
C CYS A 140 -2.52 -5.61 0.04
N ILE A 141 -2.35 -4.33 0.36
CA ILE A 141 -1.20 -3.82 1.11
C ILE A 141 -1.60 -3.64 2.57
N VAL A 142 -0.90 -4.32 3.47
CA VAL A 142 -1.21 -4.45 4.89
C VAL A 142 0.03 -4.05 5.72
N GLY A 143 -0.16 -3.39 6.86
CA GLY A 143 0.95 -3.13 7.78
C GLY A 143 1.29 -4.35 8.64
N ASP A 144 2.53 -4.48 9.08
CA ASP A 144 2.92 -5.51 10.07
C ASP A 144 2.20 -5.36 11.42
N GLY A 145 2.07 -4.15 11.95
CA GLY A 145 1.25 -3.90 13.15
C GLY A 145 -0.24 -4.19 12.91
N GLU A 146 -0.73 -3.98 11.69
CA GLU A 146 -2.11 -4.33 11.31
C GLU A 146 -2.34 -5.85 11.29
N MET A 147 -1.33 -6.64 10.97
CA MET A 147 -1.41 -8.11 11.01
C MET A 147 -1.65 -8.67 12.41
N GLN A 148 -1.61 -7.86 13.47
CA GLN A 148 -2.01 -8.26 14.82
C GLN A 148 -3.53 -8.36 14.99
N GLU A 149 -4.32 -7.79 14.07
CA GLU A 149 -5.78 -7.91 14.08
C GLU A 149 -6.23 -9.34 13.71
N GLY A 150 -7.09 -9.93 14.53
CA GLY A 150 -7.57 -11.31 14.35
C GLY A 150 -8.28 -11.55 13.02
N SER A 151 -8.98 -10.55 12.51
CA SER A 151 -9.70 -10.61 11.22
C SER A 151 -8.77 -10.89 10.03
N ASN A 152 -7.50 -10.48 10.11
CA ASN A 152 -6.53 -10.78 9.06
C ASN A 152 -6.21 -12.28 9.01
N PHE A 153 -6.09 -12.94 10.16
CA PHE A 153 -5.86 -14.39 10.21
C PHE A 153 -7.09 -15.20 9.79
N GLU A 154 -8.30 -14.74 10.13
CA GLU A 154 -9.53 -15.31 9.59
C GLU A 154 -9.57 -15.22 8.06
N ALA A 155 -9.21 -14.06 7.50
CA ALA A 155 -9.14 -13.84 6.06
C ALA A 155 -8.09 -14.72 5.38
N LEU A 156 -6.91 -14.92 5.98
CA LEU A 156 -5.88 -15.86 5.49
C LEU A 156 -6.40 -17.29 5.43
N GLY A 157 -7.09 -17.75 6.49
CA GLY A 157 -7.70 -19.08 6.51
C GLY A 157 -8.73 -19.29 5.39
N LEU A 158 -9.55 -18.26 5.12
CA LEU A 158 -10.50 -18.29 4.00
C LEU A 158 -9.80 -18.25 2.64
N ALA A 159 -8.79 -17.40 2.46
CA ALA A 159 -8.01 -17.31 1.22
C ALA A 159 -7.36 -18.65 0.86
N TYR A 160 -6.79 -19.33 1.88
CA TYR A 160 -6.25 -20.68 1.75
C TYR A 160 -7.33 -21.68 1.32
N ARG A 161 -8.43 -21.75 2.09
CA ARG A 161 -9.54 -22.68 1.83
C ARG A 161 -10.16 -22.50 0.45
N MET A 162 -10.19 -21.27 -0.06
CA MET A 162 -10.79 -20.90 -1.34
C MET A 162 -9.80 -20.93 -2.51
N LYS A 163 -8.50 -21.17 -2.28
CA LYS A 163 -7.47 -21.22 -3.33
C LYS A 163 -7.46 -19.96 -4.18
N LEU A 164 -7.38 -18.80 -3.52
CA LEU A 164 -7.44 -17.48 -4.17
C LEU A 164 -6.10 -17.12 -4.83
N ASP A 165 -5.74 -17.82 -5.90
CA ASP A 165 -4.56 -17.56 -6.74
C ASP A 165 -4.59 -16.25 -7.54
N ASN A 166 -5.65 -15.47 -7.42
CA ASN A 166 -5.75 -14.11 -7.92
C ASN A 166 -5.57 -13.06 -6.82
N LEU A 167 -5.17 -13.45 -5.60
CA LEU A 167 -4.86 -12.56 -4.48
C LEU A 167 -3.36 -12.51 -4.19
N LEU A 168 -2.80 -11.31 -4.14
CA LEU A 168 -1.46 -11.00 -3.64
C LEU A 168 -1.58 -10.15 -2.38
N ILE A 169 -0.97 -10.59 -1.30
CA ILE A 169 -0.90 -9.87 -0.03
C ILE A 169 0.53 -9.34 0.12
N ILE A 170 0.67 -8.04 0.35
CA ILE A 170 1.97 -7.40 0.57
C ILE A 170 1.98 -6.85 1.99
N ILE A 171 2.94 -7.30 2.79
CA ILE A 171 3.16 -6.80 4.13
C ILE A 171 4.23 -5.73 4.07
N ASP A 172 3.88 -4.50 4.46
CA ASP A 172 4.82 -3.42 4.74
C ASP A 172 5.40 -3.63 6.15
N ALA A 173 6.51 -4.37 6.20
CA ALA A 173 7.15 -4.86 7.42
C ALA A 173 8.25 -3.89 7.89
N ASN A 174 7.84 -2.70 8.32
CA ASN A 174 8.76 -1.65 8.79
C ASN A 174 9.15 -1.74 10.28
N GLY A 175 8.59 -2.70 11.02
CA GLY A 175 8.91 -2.99 12.41
C GLY A 175 8.29 -2.03 13.42
N LEU A 176 7.46 -1.06 13.00
CA LEU A 176 6.91 -0.02 13.87
C LEU A 176 5.39 0.13 13.73
N GLN A 177 4.70 0.19 14.85
CA GLN A 177 3.28 0.55 14.92
C GLN A 177 3.07 1.96 15.51
N ALA A 178 1.85 2.27 15.94
CA ALA A 178 1.50 3.58 16.51
C ALA A 178 2.28 3.91 17.79
N MET A 179 2.38 2.94 18.69
CA MET A 179 2.86 3.16 20.05
C MET A 179 4.35 2.85 20.22
N ASN A 180 4.86 1.83 19.54
CA ASN A 180 6.25 1.40 19.64
C ASN A 180 6.62 0.43 18.50
N ARG A 181 7.77 -0.25 18.62
CA ARG A 181 8.18 -1.38 17.79
C ARG A 181 7.17 -2.52 17.91
N VAL A 182 6.94 -3.24 16.82
CA VAL A 182 5.96 -4.36 16.80
C VAL A 182 6.33 -5.46 17.80
N GLU A 183 7.63 -5.70 18.01
CA GLU A 183 8.14 -6.69 18.97
C GLU A 183 7.91 -6.33 20.43
N ASP A 184 7.79 -5.04 20.75
CA ASP A 184 7.56 -4.55 22.11
C ASP A 184 6.06 -4.52 22.46
N VAL A 185 5.18 -4.59 21.45
CA VAL A 185 3.73 -4.48 21.64
C VAL A 185 2.99 -5.79 21.37
N GLY A 186 3.44 -6.58 20.40
CA GLY A 186 2.72 -7.76 19.93
C GLY A 186 3.58 -8.75 19.16
N LEU A 187 3.06 -9.20 18.02
CA LEU A 187 3.73 -10.19 17.17
C LEU A 187 4.87 -9.52 16.40
N ASP A 188 6.10 -10.03 16.57
CA ASP A 188 7.27 -9.56 15.83
C ASP A 188 7.31 -10.05 14.37
N ASN A 189 8.13 -9.39 13.56
CA ASN A 189 8.26 -9.68 12.13
C ASN A 189 8.86 -11.06 11.83
N PRO A 190 9.89 -11.56 12.53
CA PRO A 190 10.38 -12.93 12.31
C PRO A 190 9.32 -14.01 12.53
N ARG A 191 8.48 -13.88 13.56
CA ARG A 191 7.38 -14.81 13.83
C ARG A 191 6.24 -14.62 12.84
N LEU A 192 5.88 -13.37 12.51
CA LEU A 192 4.85 -13.07 11.51
C LEU A 192 5.23 -13.64 10.12
N SER A 193 6.47 -13.42 9.66
CA SER A 193 7.00 -13.97 8.41
C SER A 193 6.85 -15.50 8.38
N LYS A 194 7.27 -16.20 9.45
CA LYS A 194 7.11 -17.66 9.58
C LYS A 194 5.65 -18.12 9.58
N VAL A 195 4.75 -17.37 10.23
CA VAL A 195 3.31 -17.70 10.22
C VAL A 195 2.76 -17.55 8.81
N LEU A 196 3.05 -16.44 8.12
CA LEU A 196 2.57 -16.18 6.77
C LEU A 196 3.09 -17.20 5.75
N SER A 197 4.37 -17.57 5.85
CA SER A 197 4.98 -18.59 4.98
C SER A 197 4.35 -19.98 5.15
N SER A 198 3.65 -20.23 6.27
CA SER A 198 2.94 -21.51 6.48
C SER A 198 1.60 -21.61 5.73
N TYR A 199 1.05 -20.48 5.25
CA TYR A 199 -0.22 -20.46 4.53
C TYR A 199 -0.08 -20.64 3.01
N THR A 200 1.11 -20.45 2.44
CA THR A 200 1.29 -20.48 0.99
C THR A 200 2.71 -20.87 0.59
N ASP A 201 2.82 -21.58 -0.53
CA ASP A 201 4.09 -21.90 -1.18
C ASP A 201 4.65 -20.71 -1.99
N PHE A 202 3.84 -19.66 -2.22
CA PHE A 202 4.22 -18.45 -2.97
C PHE A 202 4.53 -17.30 -2.01
N PHE A 203 5.54 -17.50 -1.16
CA PHE A 203 5.99 -16.56 -0.15
C PHE A 203 7.37 -16.00 -0.51
N HIS A 204 7.51 -14.68 -0.47
CA HIS A 204 8.79 -13.98 -0.66
C HIS A 204 9.06 -13.07 0.53
N ASP A 205 10.27 -13.12 1.10
CA ASP A 205 10.75 -12.24 2.17
C ASP A 205 11.97 -11.50 1.63
N LEU A 206 11.87 -10.17 1.48
CA LEU A 206 12.81 -9.36 0.70
C LEU A 206 12.96 -7.93 1.22
N ASP A 207 13.92 -7.19 0.69
CA ASP A 207 14.06 -5.74 0.90
C ASP A 207 12.99 -4.99 0.09
N GLY A 208 12.07 -4.32 0.78
CA GLY A 208 10.97 -3.57 0.18
C GLY A 208 11.39 -2.26 -0.50
N HIS A 209 12.68 -1.89 -0.44
CA HIS A 209 13.25 -0.76 -1.17
C HIS A 209 14.10 -1.18 -2.37
N ASP A 210 14.26 -2.49 -2.62
CA ASP A 210 14.87 -3.01 -3.82
C ASP A 210 13.79 -3.24 -4.90
N GLU A 211 13.66 -2.29 -5.83
CA GLU A 211 12.69 -2.39 -6.92
C GLU A 211 12.90 -3.63 -7.81
N ALA A 212 14.13 -4.10 -7.97
CA ALA A 212 14.40 -5.30 -8.77
C ALA A 212 13.90 -6.55 -8.04
N ALA A 213 14.17 -6.67 -6.73
CA ALA A 213 13.65 -7.77 -5.91
C ALA A 213 12.11 -7.78 -5.87
N LEU A 214 11.49 -6.61 -5.73
CA LEU A 214 10.02 -6.46 -5.81
C LEU A 214 9.48 -6.93 -7.16
N HIS A 215 10.10 -6.51 -8.26
CA HIS A 215 9.69 -6.90 -9.59
C HIS A 215 9.80 -8.43 -9.80
N GLU A 216 10.90 -9.03 -9.36
CA GLU A 216 11.09 -10.49 -9.42
C GLU A 216 10.03 -11.24 -8.59
N ALA A 217 9.68 -10.74 -7.40
CA ALA A 217 8.69 -11.36 -6.53
C ALA A 217 7.24 -11.22 -7.04
N PHE A 218 6.90 -10.11 -7.71
CA PHE A 218 5.56 -9.89 -8.27
C PHE A 218 5.34 -10.67 -9.57
N SER A 219 6.38 -10.87 -10.37
CA SER A 219 6.29 -11.45 -11.72
C SER A 219 5.57 -12.81 -11.79
N PRO A 220 5.85 -13.82 -10.95
CA PRO A 220 5.13 -15.10 -10.97
C PRO A 220 3.62 -14.97 -10.73
N PHE A 221 3.21 -14.04 -9.86
CA PHE A 221 1.80 -13.80 -9.55
C PHE A 221 1.06 -13.17 -10.74
N PHE A 222 1.63 -12.11 -11.33
CA PHE A 222 1.00 -11.40 -12.44
C PHE A 222 1.05 -12.19 -13.76
N SER A 223 2.09 -12.99 -13.99
CA SER A 223 2.17 -13.91 -15.14
C SER A 223 1.32 -15.19 -15.00
N GLY A 224 0.68 -15.39 -13.84
CA GLY A 224 -0.21 -16.53 -13.59
C GLY A 224 0.51 -17.86 -13.38
N GLN A 225 1.77 -17.82 -12.94
CA GLN A 225 2.55 -18.99 -12.52
C GLN A 225 2.18 -19.43 -11.09
N SER A 226 1.79 -18.49 -10.22
CA SER A 226 1.34 -18.77 -8.85
C SER A 226 -0.09 -19.32 -8.79
N ARG A 227 -0.33 -20.54 -9.29
CA ARG A 227 -1.68 -21.13 -9.38
C ARG A 227 -2.07 -21.90 -8.14
N GLY A 228 -3.37 -21.92 -7.83
CA GLY A 228 -3.96 -22.76 -6.78
C GLY A 228 -3.80 -22.23 -5.34
N MET A 229 -3.07 -21.14 -5.11
CA MET A 229 -2.95 -20.48 -3.80
C MET A 229 -2.61 -18.98 -3.95
N PHE A 230 -3.01 -18.16 -2.98
CA PHE A 230 -2.65 -16.74 -2.93
C PHE A 230 -1.15 -16.55 -2.71
N SER A 231 -0.60 -15.41 -3.11
CA SER A 231 0.81 -15.06 -2.90
C SER A 231 0.99 -14.08 -1.76
N VAL A 232 2.14 -14.12 -1.09
CA VAL A 232 2.53 -13.19 -0.03
C VAL A 232 3.92 -12.64 -0.33
N VAL A 233 4.06 -11.32 -0.26
CA VAL A 233 5.36 -10.63 -0.25
C VAL A 233 5.51 -9.92 1.08
N PHE A 234 6.47 -10.36 1.88
CA PHE A 234 6.90 -9.73 3.11
C PHE A 234 8.02 -8.75 2.78
N ALA A 235 7.65 -7.47 2.63
CA ALA A 235 8.56 -6.40 2.22
C ALA A 235 9.13 -5.72 3.46
N ASN A 236 10.39 -6.00 3.79
CA ASN A 236 11.10 -5.33 4.88
C ASN A 236 11.41 -3.90 4.46
N THR A 237 10.84 -2.93 5.14
CA THR A 237 10.90 -1.51 4.76
C THR A 237 11.41 -0.67 5.93
N ILE A 238 11.70 0.60 5.66
CA ILE A 238 12.06 1.61 6.64
C ILE A 238 10.90 2.60 6.73
N LYS A 239 10.30 2.70 7.91
CA LYS A 239 9.30 3.73 8.17
C LYS A 239 9.94 5.10 8.06
N GLY A 240 9.38 6.01 7.26
CA GLY A 240 9.98 7.33 7.05
C GLY A 240 11.08 7.38 5.99
N LYS A 241 11.25 6.32 5.18
CA LYS A 241 12.30 6.22 4.15
C LYS A 241 12.49 7.52 3.36
N GLY A 242 13.73 8.00 3.29
CA GLY A 242 14.16 9.16 2.52
C GLY A 242 14.23 10.48 3.28
N ILE A 243 13.80 10.53 4.55
CA ILE A 243 14.07 11.65 5.45
C ILE A 243 14.79 11.11 6.69
N GLY A 244 16.12 11.30 6.75
CA GLY A 244 16.98 10.57 7.67
C GLY A 244 16.61 10.65 9.16
N PHE A 245 16.09 11.77 9.65
CA PHE A 245 15.75 11.91 11.08
C PHE A 245 14.38 11.32 11.47
N ILE A 246 13.51 11.02 10.49
CA ILE A 246 12.23 10.33 10.73
C ILE A 246 12.29 8.84 10.38
N GLU A 247 13.39 8.38 9.76
CA GLU A 247 13.62 6.96 9.51
C GLU A 247 13.64 6.18 10.82
N ASN A 248 12.84 5.10 10.88
CA ASN A 248 12.67 4.25 12.06
C ASN A 248 12.26 5.00 13.34
N SER A 249 11.61 6.16 13.20
CA SER A 249 11.16 6.96 14.34
C SER A 249 9.71 6.67 14.72
N VAL A 250 9.48 6.16 15.94
CA VAL A 250 8.14 5.93 16.50
C VAL A 250 7.33 7.22 16.55
N ASN A 251 7.96 8.32 16.96
CA ASN A 251 7.30 9.63 17.12
C ASN A 251 6.68 10.17 15.83
N HIS A 252 7.24 9.79 14.67
CA HIS A 252 6.80 10.28 13.36
C HIS A 252 5.69 9.42 12.75
N HIS A 253 5.09 8.49 13.51
CA HIS A 253 3.87 7.82 13.09
C HIS A 253 2.75 8.83 12.84
N PHE A 254 2.55 9.78 13.76
CA PHE A 254 1.45 10.75 13.73
C PHE A 254 1.90 12.19 13.44
N ARG A 255 3.21 12.42 13.39
CA ARG A 255 3.81 13.77 13.41
C ARG A 255 4.32 14.16 12.04
N CYS A 256 4.09 15.40 11.63
CA CYS A 256 4.67 15.95 10.40
C CYS A 256 6.10 16.43 10.69
N PRO A 257 7.11 16.12 9.85
CA PRO A 257 8.49 16.53 10.10
C PRO A 257 8.70 18.06 10.15
N THR A 258 7.77 18.84 9.58
CA THR A 258 7.80 20.31 9.67
C THR A 258 7.63 20.82 11.10
N GLU A 259 6.99 20.04 11.98
CA GLU A 259 6.89 20.35 13.41
C GLU A 259 8.23 20.21 14.14
N ASP A 260 9.20 19.53 13.52
CA ASP A 260 10.53 19.26 14.06
C ASP A 260 11.63 20.00 13.26
N GLY A 261 11.22 21.03 12.50
CA GLY A 261 12.12 21.94 11.80
C GLY A 261 12.52 21.52 10.39
N TYR A 262 11.93 20.46 9.82
CA TYR A 262 12.15 20.11 8.41
C TYR A 262 11.65 21.22 7.49
N VAL A 263 12.51 21.62 6.55
CA VAL A 263 12.19 22.59 5.51
C VAL A 263 12.10 21.83 4.20
N LEU A 264 10.95 21.94 3.53
CA LEU A 264 10.78 21.40 2.19
C LEU A 264 11.71 22.17 1.24
N GLU A 265 12.63 21.45 0.58
CA GLU A 265 13.48 22.04 -0.45
C GLU A 265 12.61 22.50 -1.63
N ALA A 266 12.91 23.68 -2.17
CA ALA A 266 12.20 24.20 -3.33
C ALA A 266 12.46 23.29 -4.54
N ASP A 267 11.43 23.10 -5.38
CA ASP A 267 11.59 22.39 -6.64
C ASP A 267 12.49 23.22 -7.56
N ASP A 268 13.71 22.74 -7.82
CA ASP A 268 14.40 23.08 -9.06
C ASP A 268 13.61 22.38 -10.19
N GLU A 269 12.70 23.13 -10.84
CA GLU A 269 11.97 22.69 -12.04
C GLU A 269 12.90 22.46 -13.24
#